data_AF-A0A442SH90-F1
#
_entry.id   AF-A0A442SH90-F1
#
_cell.length_a   1.000
_cell.length_b   1.000
_cell.length_c   1.000
_cell.angle_alpha   90.00
_cell.angle_beta   90.00
_cell.angle_gamma   90.00
#
_symmetry.space_group_name_H-M   'P 1'
#
loop_
_entity.id
_entity.type
_entity.pdbx_description
1 polymer ?
#
loop_
_entity_poly.entity_id
_entity_poly.type
_entity_poly.pdbx_seq_one_letter_code
_entity_poly.pdbx_strand_id
1 'polypeptide(L)'
;MITQETFDIIYLGLHAQGWARSFDKDVDLCMYRGPNQTKCGIGHLIPDDVYQPEMDDTVSGVLSWNEFRLLDLPHGTELTRDQFNEIQSLHDEDNPPAEKQVSFKGLADKYGLTIPVPE
;
A
#
# COMPACT_ATOMS: atom_id res chain seq x y z
N MET A 1 -1.75 14.72 -5.73
CA MET A 1 -0.76 14.53 -4.65
C MET A 1 -1.47 13.77 -3.55
N ILE A 2 -0.75 12.88 -2.85
CA ILE A 2 -1.26 12.17 -1.68
C ILE A 2 -1.97 13.13 -0.72
N THR A 3 -3.16 12.75 -0.28
CA THR A 3 -3.98 13.47 0.69
C THR A 3 -3.76 12.89 2.09
N GLN A 4 -4.16 13.62 3.13
CA GLN A 4 -4.13 13.10 4.50
C GLN A 4 -5.01 11.85 4.64
N GLU A 5 -6.20 11.86 4.04
CA GLU A 5 -7.13 10.72 4.08
C GLU A 5 -6.51 9.46 3.47
N THR A 6 -5.88 9.58 2.31
CA THR A 6 -5.20 8.46 1.64
C THR A 6 -4.03 7.94 2.44
N PHE A 7 -3.25 8.85 3.05
CA PHE A 7 -2.18 8.46 3.96
C PHE A 7 -2.71 7.75 5.21
N ASP A 8 -3.80 8.24 5.80
CA ASP A 8 -4.40 7.67 7.01
C ASP A 8 -4.89 6.25 6.77
N ILE A 9 -5.59 6.02 5.65
CA ILE A 9 -6.06 4.68 5.25
C ILE A 9 -4.89 3.70 5.15
N ILE A 10 -3.81 4.10 4.44
CA ILE A 10 -2.63 3.26 4.27
C ILE A 10 -1.96 2.99 5.63
N TYR A 11 -1.68 4.05 6.40
CA TYR A 11 -0.94 3.95 7.65
C TYR A 11 -1.69 3.11 8.68
N LEU A 12 -2.98 3.38 8.87
CA LEU A 12 -3.81 2.64 9.83
C LEU A 12 -4.01 1.18 9.40
N GLY A 13 -4.18 0.93 8.10
CA GLY A 13 -4.25 -0.42 7.55
C GLY A 13 -2.96 -1.22 7.79
N LEU A 14 -1.81 -0.62 7.50
CA LEU A 14 -0.50 -1.23 7.75
C LEU A 14 -0.23 -1.43 9.25
N HIS A 15 -0.63 -0.48 10.09
CA HIS A 15 -0.54 -0.60 11.53
C HIS A 15 -1.40 -1.76 12.06
N ALA A 16 -2.64 -1.89 11.59
CA ALA A 16 -3.58 -2.93 12.02
C ALA A 16 -3.09 -4.35 11.69
N GLN A 17 -2.35 -4.53 10.59
CA GLN A 17 -1.69 -5.81 10.25
C GLN A 17 -0.30 -5.97 10.88
N GLY A 18 0.07 -5.12 11.86
CA GLY A 18 1.35 -5.20 12.55
C GLY A 18 2.56 -4.95 11.64
N TRP A 19 2.37 -4.20 10.56
CA TRP A 19 3.39 -3.92 9.53
C TRP A 19 3.89 -5.16 8.77
N ALA A 20 3.19 -6.29 8.89
CA ALA A 20 3.49 -7.50 8.14
C ALA A 20 3.45 -7.21 6.64
N ARG A 21 4.31 -7.89 5.87
CA ARG A 21 4.28 -7.80 4.40
C ARG A 21 3.17 -8.67 3.87
N SER A 22 2.50 -8.16 2.84
CA SER A 22 1.63 -8.96 1.99
C SER A 22 2.53 -9.55 0.91
N PHE A 23 3.03 -10.76 1.16
CA PHE A 23 4.12 -11.36 0.39
C PHE A 23 3.92 -12.86 0.21
N ASP A 24 4.09 -13.33 -1.01
CA ASP A 24 4.09 -14.74 -1.38
C ASP A 24 5.53 -15.25 -1.49
N LYS A 25 5.90 -16.14 -0.57
CA LYS A 25 7.21 -16.78 -0.52
C LYS A 25 7.46 -17.79 -1.66
N ASP A 26 6.41 -18.31 -2.29
CA ASP A 26 6.54 -19.36 -3.30
C ASP A 26 6.89 -18.76 -4.68
N VAL A 27 6.50 -17.50 -4.91
CA VAL A 27 6.84 -16.73 -6.11
C VAL A 27 7.73 -15.50 -5.84
N ASP A 28 8.18 -15.33 -4.59
CA ASP A 28 9.08 -14.25 -4.13
C ASP A 28 8.56 -12.84 -4.50
N LEU A 29 7.26 -12.60 -4.30
CA LEU A 29 6.59 -11.38 -4.74
C LEU A 29 5.65 -10.78 -3.69
N CYS A 30 5.60 -9.45 -3.62
CA CYS A 30 4.55 -8.74 -2.88
C CYS A 30 3.19 -8.86 -3.56
N MET A 31 2.15 -9.00 -2.75
CA MET A 31 0.75 -9.11 -3.17
C MET A 31 -0.03 -7.88 -2.69
N TYR A 32 -1.02 -7.44 -3.45
CA TYR A 32 -2.06 -6.55 -2.97
C TYR A 32 -2.88 -7.21 -1.88
N ARG A 33 -3.15 -8.51 -1.98
CA ARG A 33 -3.78 -9.31 -0.93
C ARG A 33 -3.04 -10.62 -0.69
N GLY A 34 -2.30 -10.63 0.41
CA GLY A 34 -1.40 -11.72 0.76
C GLY A 34 -2.04 -12.74 1.71
N PRO A 35 -1.29 -13.81 2.00
CA PRO A 35 -1.62 -14.74 3.07
C PRO A 35 -1.93 -14.00 4.38
N ASN A 36 -2.77 -14.60 5.22
CA ASN A 36 -3.19 -14.05 6.52
C ASN A 36 -3.96 -12.71 6.44
N GLN A 37 -4.67 -12.45 5.34
CA GLN A 37 -5.48 -11.23 5.15
C GLN A 37 -4.65 -9.95 5.20
N THR A 38 -3.37 -10.03 4.86
CA THR A 38 -2.49 -8.86 4.78
C THR A 38 -2.71 -8.15 3.44
N LYS A 39 -2.52 -6.83 3.43
CA LYS A 39 -2.53 -6.03 2.19
C LYS A 39 -1.22 -5.26 2.05
N CYS A 40 -0.84 -4.93 0.81
CA CYS A 40 0.24 -3.95 0.61
C CYS A 40 -0.25 -2.53 0.93
N GLY A 41 0.65 -1.55 0.89
CA GLY A 41 0.27 -0.15 1.11
C GLY A 41 -0.88 0.31 0.20
N ILE A 42 -0.78 0.05 -1.10
CA ILE A 42 -1.84 0.40 -2.05
C ILE A 42 -3.07 -0.50 -1.91
N GLY A 43 -2.90 -1.76 -1.50
CA GLY A 43 -4.00 -2.71 -1.30
C GLY A 43 -5.02 -2.22 -0.26
N HIS A 44 -4.60 -1.39 0.71
CA HIS A 44 -5.51 -0.74 1.65
C HIS A 44 -6.45 0.30 1.01
N LEU A 45 -6.08 0.84 -0.15
CA LEU A 45 -6.94 1.75 -0.93
C LEU A 45 -7.90 1.01 -1.87
N ILE A 46 -7.79 -0.31 -2.01
CA ILE A 46 -8.60 -1.13 -2.92
C ILE A 46 -9.71 -1.81 -2.10
N PRO A 47 -10.98 -1.42 -2.28
CA PRO A 47 -12.12 -2.08 -1.65
C PRO A 47 -12.18 -3.58 -1.96
N ASP A 48 -12.76 -4.34 -1.05
CA ASP A 48 -12.86 -5.80 -1.16
C ASP A 48 -13.72 -6.25 -2.38
N ASP A 49 -14.71 -5.45 -2.76
CA ASP A 49 -15.58 -5.69 -3.93
C ASP A 49 -14.96 -5.25 -5.26
N VAL A 50 -13.88 -4.45 -5.23
CA VAL A 50 -13.11 -4.04 -6.41
C VAL A 50 -11.90 -4.94 -6.65
N TYR A 51 -11.39 -5.59 -5.61
CA TYR A 51 -10.25 -6.50 -5.74
C TYR A 51 -10.58 -7.66 -6.68
N GLN A 52 -9.65 -7.91 -7.60
CA GLN A 52 -9.67 -9.05 -8.51
C GLN A 52 -8.40 -9.86 -8.29
N PRO A 53 -8.46 -11.20 -8.18
CA PRO A 53 -7.28 -12.04 -8.01
C PRO A 53 -6.17 -11.79 -9.05
N GLU A 54 -6.54 -11.34 -10.24
CA GLU A 54 -5.64 -10.97 -11.34
C GLU A 54 -4.74 -9.77 -11.00
N MET A 55 -5.09 -8.94 -10.01
CA MET A 55 -4.23 -7.86 -9.51
C MET A 55 -2.94 -8.39 -8.87
N ASP A 56 -2.98 -9.64 -8.39
CA ASP A 56 -1.86 -10.38 -7.83
C ASP A 56 -1.26 -11.40 -8.83
N ASP A 57 -1.77 -11.45 -10.06
CA ASP A 57 -1.27 -12.37 -11.09
C ASP A 57 0.06 -11.88 -11.68
N THR A 58 1.11 -12.62 -11.36
CA THR A 58 2.49 -12.34 -11.75
C THR A 58 2.75 -12.61 -13.24
N VAL A 59 1.86 -13.34 -13.91
CA VAL A 59 1.94 -13.64 -15.35
C VAL A 59 1.30 -12.52 -16.17
N SER A 60 0.21 -11.94 -15.67
CA SER A 60 -0.54 -10.86 -16.32
C SER A 60 0.01 -9.47 -16.00
N GLY A 61 0.80 -9.36 -14.92
CA GLY A 61 1.41 -8.12 -14.45
C GLY A 61 0.73 -7.65 -13.17
N VAL A 62 1.52 -7.46 -12.11
CA VAL A 62 1.05 -6.82 -10.87
C VAL A 62 0.37 -5.49 -11.22
N LEU A 63 -0.76 -5.17 -10.57
CA LEU A 63 -1.55 -3.97 -10.85
C LEU A 63 -0.62 -2.74 -10.98
N SER A 64 -0.52 -2.19 -12.18
CA SER A 64 0.33 -1.04 -12.47
C SER A 64 -0.35 0.26 -12.03
N TRP A 65 0.42 1.34 -11.90
CA TRP A 65 -0.15 2.67 -11.65
C TRP A 65 -1.22 3.08 -12.68
N ASN A 66 -1.04 2.69 -13.96
CA ASN A 66 -2.01 3.00 -15.00
C ASN A 66 -3.34 2.27 -14.75
N GLU A 67 -3.28 0.98 -14.43
CA GLU A 67 -4.47 0.18 -14.13
C GLU A 67 -5.15 0.64 -12.85
N PHE A 68 -4.36 0.91 -11.80
CA PHE A 68 -4.86 1.46 -10.54
C PHE A 68 -5.64 2.77 -10.74
N ARG A 69 -5.16 3.67 -11.61
CA ARG A 69 -5.87 4.91 -11.93
C ARG A 69 -7.18 4.71 -12.70
N LEU A 70 -7.33 3.60 -13.42
CA LEU A 70 -8.55 3.27 -14.16
C LEU A 70 -9.64 2.66 -13.27
N LEU A 71 -9.31 2.23 -12.05
CA LEU A 71 -10.27 1.69 -11.08
C LEU A 71 -11.22 2.74 -10.49
N ASP A 72 -10.98 4.04 -10.77
CA ASP A 72 -11.80 5.19 -10.29
C ASP A 72 -12.10 5.13 -8.78
N LEU A 73 -11.07 4.74 -8.00
CA LEU A 73 -11.19 4.56 -6.56
C LEU A 73 -11.31 5.91 -5.84
N PRO A 74 -12.10 6.00 -4.75
CA PRO A 74 -12.31 7.24 -4.01
C PRO A 74 -11.03 7.93 -3.50
N HIS A 75 -9.97 7.16 -3.25
CA HIS A 75 -8.73 7.59 -2.59
C HIS A 75 -7.45 7.14 -3.32
N GLY A 76 -7.59 6.66 -4.56
CA GLY A 76 -6.45 6.18 -5.37
C GLY A 76 -6.07 7.10 -6.52
N THR A 77 -7.01 7.87 -7.04
CA THR A 77 -6.81 8.62 -8.29
C THR A 77 -5.93 9.87 -8.14
N GLU A 78 -5.70 10.33 -6.90
CA GLU A 78 -4.87 11.49 -6.56
C GLU A 78 -3.36 11.20 -6.49
N LEU A 79 -2.97 9.93 -6.42
CA LEU A 79 -1.56 9.54 -6.31
C LEU A 79 -0.85 9.77 -7.65
N THR A 80 0.25 10.53 -7.60
CA THR A 80 1.16 10.54 -8.75
C THR A 80 1.81 9.16 -8.89
N ARG A 81 2.34 8.87 -10.10
CA ARG A 81 3.08 7.63 -10.33
C ARG A 81 4.23 7.45 -9.33
N ASP A 82 4.92 8.55 -9.02
CA ASP A 82 6.04 8.54 -8.08
C ASP A 82 5.57 8.22 -6.66
N GLN A 83 4.44 8.79 -6.22
CA GLN A 83 3.86 8.51 -4.89
C GLN A 83 3.39 7.05 -4.79
N PHE A 84 2.75 6.53 -5.83
CA PHE A 84 2.32 5.13 -5.90
C PHE A 84 3.50 4.15 -5.80
N ASN A 85 4.60 4.44 -6.50
CA ASN A 85 5.81 3.61 -6.45
C ASN A 85 6.52 3.73 -5.09
N GLU A 86 6.58 4.94 -4.53
CA GLU A 86 7.23 5.18 -3.24
C GLU A 86 6.51 4.46 -2.11
N ILE A 87 5.18 4.52 -2.04
CA ILE A 87 4.38 3.80 -1.02
C ILE A 87 4.64 2.30 -1.05
N GLN A 88 4.66 1.70 -2.25
CA GLN A 88 4.93 0.27 -2.40
C GLN A 88 6.36 -0.05 -1.96
N SER A 89 7.35 0.71 -2.43
CA SER A 89 8.75 0.51 -2.05
C SER A 89 8.96 0.54 -0.53
N LEU A 90 8.34 1.48 0.19
CA LEU A 90 8.52 1.62 1.64
C LEU A 90 7.90 0.44 2.43
N HIS A 91 6.89 -0.23 1.90
CA HIS A 91 6.24 -1.38 2.54
C HIS A 91 6.89 -2.72 2.14
N ASP A 92 7.38 -2.79 0.91
CA ASP A 92 7.92 -4.00 0.28
C ASP A 92 9.33 -4.34 0.77
N GLU A 93 10.05 -3.39 1.34
CA GLU A 93 11.31 -3.66 2.06
C GLU A 93 11.07 -4.63 3.23
N ASP A 94 11.96 -5.62 3.37
CA ASP A 94 11.92 -6.63 4.45
C ASP A 94 12.43 -6.09 5.80
N ASN A 95 12.07 -4.84 6.10
CA ASN A 95 12.51 -4.16 7.29
C ASN A 95 11.62 -4.53 8.49
N PRO A 96 12.17 -4.51 9.72
CA PRO A 96 11.38 -4.60 10.94
C PRO A 96 10.27 -3.53 11.02
N PRO A 97 9.15 -3.80 11.73
CA PRO A 97 8.05 -2.84 11.89
C PRO A 97 8.47 -1.43 12.32
N ALA A 98 9.44 -1.32 13.23
CA ALA A 98 9.94 -0.03 13.71
C ALA A 98 10.60 0.79 12.60
N GLU A 99 11.33 0.15 11.70
CA GLU A 99 11.97 0.82 10.56
C GLU A 99 10.94 1.24 9.52
N LYS A 100 9.90 0.43 9.28
CA LYS A 100 8.77 0.80 8.42
C LYS A 100 8.02 2.02 8.96
N GLN A 101 7.82 2.11 10.27
CA GLN A 101 7.21 3.28 10.90
C GLN A 101 8.06 4.54 10.69
N VAL A 102 9.39 4.43 10.79
CA VAL A 102 10.31 5.53 10.50
C VAL A 102 10.22 5.96 9.03
N SER A 103 10.19 5.00 8.11
CA SER A 103 10.01 5.24 6.67
C SER A 103 8.70 5.97 6.36
N PHE A 104 7.58 5.53 6.93
CA PHE A 104 6.28 6.20 6.78
C PHE A 104 6.23 7.56 7.48
N LYS A 105 6.99 7.76 8.55
CA LYS A 105 7.20 9.09 9.14
C LYS A 105 7.95 10.02 8.18
N GLY A 106 8.98 9.52 7.52
CA GLY A 106 9.70 10.28 6.47
C GLY A 106 8.77 10.66 5.31
N LEU A 107 7.88 9.77 4.90
CA LEU A 107 6.85 10.05 3.89
C LEU A 107 5.91 11.17 4.34
N ALA A 108 5.44 11.11 5.60
CA ALA A 108 4.58 12.15 6.16
C ALA A 108 5.28 13.51 6.20
N ASP A 109 6.52 13.56 6.70
CA ASP A 109 7.33 14.79 6.77
C ASP A 109 7.55 15.37 5.35
N LYS A 110 7.83 14.51 4.35
CA LYS A 110 8.05 14.90 2.95
C LYS A 110 6.83 15.56 2.31
N TYR A 111 5.64 15.07 2.61
CA TYR A 111 4.39 15.55 2.00
C TYR A 111 3.58 16.49 2.90
N GLY A 112 4.11 16.86 4.08
CA GLY A 112 3.43 17.75 5.02
C GLY A 112 2.19 17.13 5.65
N LEU A 113 2.20 15.82 5.85
CA LEU A 113 1.12 15.02 6.43
C LEU A 113 1.40 14.78 7.93
N THR A 114 0.36 14.39 8.66
CA THR A 114 0.47 13.98 10.07
C THR A 114 0.39 12.47 10.24
N ILE A 115 1.06 11.93 11.26
CA ILE A 115 0.89 10.53 11.65
C ILE A 115 -0.46 10.36 12.35
N PRO A 116 -1.36 9.50 11.86
CA PRO A 116 -2.63 9.26 12.53
C PRO A 116 -2.39 8.49 13.83
N VAL A 117 -3.28 8.70 14.81
CA VAL A 117 -3.28 7.95 16.07
C VAL A 117 -4.01 6.63 15.82
N PRO A 118 -3.36 5.47 16.02
CA PRO A 118 -4.05 4.19 15.98
C PRO A 118 -5.05 4.08 17.13
N GLU A 119 -6.27 3.57 16.87
CA GLU A 119 -7.26 3.25 17.91
C GLU A 119 -6.87 2.05 18.77
#